data_AF-A0A0Q5VFL4-F1
#
_entry.id   AF-A0A0Q5VFL4-F1
#
_cell.length_a   1.000
_cell.length_b   1.000
_cell.length_c   1.000
_cell.angle_alpha   90.00
_cell.angle_beta   90.00
_cell.angle_gamma   90.00
#
_symmetry.space_group_name_H-M   'P 1'
#
loop_
_entity.id
_entity.type
_entity.pdbx_description
1 polymer ?
#
loop_
_entity_poly.entity_id
_entity_poly.type
_entity_poly.pdbx_seq_one_letter_code
_entity_poly.pdbx_strand_id
1 'polypeptide(L)'
;MIAKLLKRLAAPLILMPALAGGVAHAADRPVLVGYIQTSHIAERLPRIDLAAYTHINIAFANPDATGALVAADGKMTCMSSVQEGLAGSLEDIRAAVAAGHAAGAKVSISLGGGWIPTCSGNWATLLDEPMRDTVVRALVDLVERTGLDGVDVDIEGALLTQIDEAGDYTPFIAALSAELKARGKLLTCATASYEGGMIPVSSIPYFDLVNVMAYDAVGTWWGEPGDEHSPYSQAEADMALWRARGVAKDRLVLGVPFYGYGFGALKDGYDYREIAARFGDRMEGDVVGQRCATCDYITFNGVETLRRKARLAMEQGAGVMVWEISQDTDEGLLLRTLREGLGVAIAP
;
A
#
# COMPACT_ATOMS: atom_id res chain seq x y z
N MET A 1 18.90 -28.48 81.01
CA MET A 1 19.28 -29.90 80.94
C MET A 1 18.44 -30.55 79.85
N ILE A 2 19.09 -31.10 78.82
CA ILE A 2 18.59 -32.19 77.93
C ILE A 2 17.43 -31.78 76.99
N ALA A 3 17.66 -31.40 75.72
CA ALA A 3 18.11 -32.18 74.56
C ALA A 3 17.05 -33.13 73.95
N LYS A 4 16.82 -32.92 72.64
CA LYS A 4 16.21 -33.81 71.62
C LYS A 4 14.66 -33.91 71.66
N LEU A 5 13.93 -33.93 70.56
CA LEU A 5 14.22 -34.59 69.28
C LEU A 5 13.39 -33.98 68.13
N LEU A 6 14.03 -33.83 66.98
CA LEU A 6 13.47 -33.54 65.66
C LEU A 6 12.39 -34.55 65.23
N LYS A 7 11.39 -34.10 64.45
CA LYS A 7 11.01 -34.71 63.15
C LYS A 7 9.92 -33.91 62.40
N ARG A 8 10.35 -33.34 61.27
CA ARG A 8 9.69 -33.30 59.95
C ARG A 8 8.32 -32.62 59.80
N LEU A 9 8.35 -31.36 59.35
CA LEU A 9 7.39 -30.82 58.37
C LEU A 9 8.18 -29.96 57.37
N ALA A 10 8.77 -30.62 56.37
CA ALA A 10 9.21 -29.94 55.16
C ALA A 10 7.99 -29.84 54.24
N ALA A 11 7.37 -28.65 54.20
CA ALA A 11 6.40 -28.34 53.16
C ALA A 11 7.16 -28.13 51.84
N PRO A 12 6.70 -28.70 50.72
CA PRO A 12 7.32 -28.40 49.43
C PRO A 12 6.99 -26.94 49.08
N LEU A 13 8.03 -26.13 48.94
CA LEU A 13 7.95 -24.81 48.33
C LEU A 13 7.59 -25.02 46.86
N ILE A 14 6.30 -24.87 46.52
CA ILE A 14 5.84 -24.87 45.14
C ILE A 14 6.36 -23.57 44.51
N LEU A 15 7.46 -23.68 43.78
CA LEU A 15 7.98 -22.61 42.94
C LEU A 15 6.99 -22.43 41.78
N MET A 16 6.09 -21.45 41.88
CA MET A 16 5.30 -21.01 40.73
C MET A 16 6.29 -20.46 39.69
N PRO A 17 6.30 -20.98 38.45
CA PRO A 17 7.07 -20.35 37.40
C PRO A 17 6.47 -18.97 37.17
N ALA A 18 7.28 -17.93 37.34
CA ALA A 18 6.98 -16.62 36.80
C ALA A 18 6.79 -16.80 35.29
N LEU A 19 5.54 -16.72 34.84
CA LEU A 19 5.21 -16.54 33.43
C LEU A 19 5.85 -15.22 33.02
N ALA A 20 7.06 -15.30 32.47
CA ALA A 20 7.62 -14.25 31.66
C ALA A 20 6.60 -14.02 30.53
N GLY A 21 5.82 -12.95 30.66
CA GLY A 21 4.94 -12.48 29.60
C GLY A 21 5.81 -12.10 28.42
N GLY A 22 6.06 -13.06 27.54
CA GLY A 22 6.50 -12.77 26.19
C GLY A 22 5.47 -11.85 25.59
N VAL A 23 5.92 -10.68 25.13
CA VAL A 23 5.13 -9.82 24.25
C VAL A 23 4.78 -10.69 23.06
N ALA A 24 3.50 -11.07 22.93
CA ALA A 24 3.01 -11.77 21.76
C ALA A 24 3.39 -10.90 20.55
N HIS A 25 4.26 -11.42 19.69
CA HIS A 25 4.62 -10.76 18.45
C HIS A 25 3.33 -10.60 17.65
N ALA A 26 2.99 -9.38 17.26
CA ALA A 26 1.89 -9.13 16.33
C ALA A 26 2.29 -9.65 14.95
N ALA A 27 2.19 -10.96 14.73
CA ALA A 27 2.43 -11.59 13.43
C ALA A 27 1.61 -12.89 13.30
N ASP A 28 0.28 -12.79 13.43
CA ASP A 28 -0.64 -13.92 13.19
C ASP A 28 -1.40 -13.81 11.85
N ARG A 29 -1.19 -12.73 11.07
CA ARG A 29 -1.83 -12.57 9.75
C ARG A 29 -0.87 -11.99 8.71
N PRO A 30 -0.91 -12.46 7.45
CA PRO A 30 -0.24 -11.82 6.32
C PRO A 30 -0.56 -10.33 6.19
N VAL A 31 0.39 -9.55 5.67
CA VAL A 31 0.15 -8.14 5.35
C VAL A 31 -0.79 -8.06 4.15
N LEU A 32 -1.86 -7.27 4.26
CA LEU A 32 -2.74 -6.95 3.15
C LEU A 32 -2.96 -5.43 3.14
N VAL A 33 -2.30 -4.75 2.21
CA VAL A 33 -2.40 -3.30 2.01
C VAL A 33 -3.44 -3.03 0.94
N GLY A 34 -4.38 -2.13 1.20
CA GLY A 34 -5.37 -1.70 0.23
C GLY A 34 -5.26 -0.20 -0.04
N TYR A 35 -5.03 0.19 -1.29
CA TYR A 35 -5.20 1.59 -1.68
C TYR A 35 -6.67 1.89 -1.96
N ILE A 36 -7.15 3.07 -1.57
CA ILE A 36 -8.43 3.60 -2.01
C ILE A 36 -8.27 5.06 -2.43
N GLN A 37 -8.75 5.38 -3.63
CA GLN A 37 -8.76 6.75 -4.11
C GLN A 37 -9.75 7.60 -3.32
N THR A 38 -9.39 8.86 -3.05
CA THR A 38 -10.18 9.74 -2.18
C THR A 38 -11.53 10.10 -2.78
N SER A 39 -11.62 10.12 -4.11
CA SER A 39 -12.88 10.28 -4.84
C SER A 39 -13.82 9.07 -4.67
N HIS A 40 -13.27 7.89 -4.36
CA HIS A 40 -14.03 6.66 -4.21
C HIS A 40 -14.47 6.39 -2.76
N ILE A 41 -13.88 7.06 -1.76
CA ILE A 41 -14.12 6.77 -0.33
C ILE A 41 -15.61 6.81 0.03
N ALA A 42 -16.30 7.91 -0.23
CA ALA A 42 -17.68 8.08 0.23
C ALA A 42 -18.66 7.06 -0.40
N GLU A 43 -18.46 6.73 -1.69
CA GLU A 43 -19.36 5.83 -2.42
C GLU A 43 -19.00 4.34 -2.23
N ARG A 44 -17.70 4.03 -2.20
CA ARG A 44 -17.18 2.66 -2.35
C ARG A 44 -16.70 2.05 -1.04
N LEU A 45 -16.11 2.83 -0.13
CA LEU A 45 -15.58 2.32 1.14
C LEU A 45 -16.62 1.51 1.94
N PRO A 46 -17.92 1.91 2.02
CA PRO A 46 -18.93 1.13 2.74
C PRO A 46 -19.21 -0.26 2.17
N ARG A 47 -18.77 -0.56 0.94
CA ARG A 47 -18.98 -1.85 0.26
C ARG A 47 -17.78 -2.78 0.35
N ILE A 48 -16.67 -2.32 0.93
CA ILE A 48 -15.43 -3.06 1.00
C ILE A 48 -15.32 -3.75 2.37
N ASP A 49 -14.93 -5.03 2.39
CA ASP A 49 -14.59 -5.75 3.63
C ASP A 49 -13.25 -5.23 4.19
N LEU A 50 -13.31 -4.10 4.89
CA LEU A 50 -12.12 -3.48 5.50
C LEU A 50 -11.44 -4.38 6.53
N ALA A 51 -12.16 -5.32 7.14
CA ALA A 51 -11.59 -6.23 8.15
C ALA A 51 -10.62 -7.24 7.54
N ALA A 52 -10.66 -7.43 6.21
CA ALA A 52 -9.67 -8.22 5.50
C ALA A 52 -8.30 -7.55 5.42
N TYR A 53 -8.26 -6.21 5.40
CA TYR A 53 -7.04 -5.44 5.19
C TYR A 53 -6.33 -5.18 6.52
N THR A 54 -5.00 -5.27 6.50
CA THR A 54 -4.17 -4.90 7.66
C THR A 54 -3.77 -3.43 7.63
N HIS A 55 -3.66 -2.88 6.42
CA HIS A 55 -3.36 -1.46 6.18
C HIS A 55 -4.25 -0.94 5.05
N ILE A 56 -4.72 0.29 5.19
CA ILE A 56 -5.41 1.05 4.15
C ILE A 56 -4.62 2.31 3.86
N ASN A 57 -4.33 2.56 2.58
CA ASN A 57 -3.69 3.78 2.10
C ASN A 57 -4.73 4.65 1.39
N ILE A 58 -5.00 5.84 1.95
CA ILE A 58 -5.86 6.85 1.34
C ILE A 58 -5.05 7.56 0.25
N ALA A 59 -5.43 7.42 -1.01
CA ALA A 59 -4.71 7.94 -2.17
C ALA A 59 -5.46 9.11 -2.84
N PHE A 60 -4.87 10.28 -3.07
CA PHE A 60 -3.55 10.74 -2.65
C PHE A 60 -3.62 12.16 -2.11
N ALA A 61 -2.74 12.48 -1.17
CA ALA A 61 -2.50 13.85 -0.73
C ALA A 61 -1.25 14.41 -1.42
N ASN A 62 -1.31 15.67 -1.83
CA ASN A 62 -0.21 16.39 -2.46
C ASN A 62 -0.06 17.78 -1.80
N PRO A 63 1.17 18.27 -1.59
CA PRO A 63 1.40 19.62 -1.07
C PRO A 63 1.13 20.68 -2.13
N ASP A 64 0.57 21.81 -1.72
CA ASP A 64 0.51 22.99 -2.59
C ASP A 64 1.90 23.63 -2.79
N ALA A 65 1.96 24.73 -3.54
CA ALA A 65 3.20 25.47 -3.81
C ALA A 65 3.94 25.97 -2.55
N THR A 66 3.29 26.01 -1.38
CA THR A 66 3.89 26.41 -0.10
C THR A 66 4.33 25.23 0.76
N GLY A 67 4.05 23.99 0.33
CA GLY A 67 4.31 22.78 1.11
C GLY A 67 3.16 22.41 2.06
N ALA A 68 2.03 23.14 2.03
CA ALA A 68 0.90 22.85 2.90
C ALA A 68 0.04 21.71 2.32
N LEU A 69 -0.41 20.79 3.18
CA LEU A 69 -1.38 19.74 2.82
C LEU A 69 -2.82 20.11 3.17
N VAL A 70 -3.00 21.06 4.09
CA VAL A 70 -4.30 21.44 4.63
C VAL A 70 -4.39 22.96 4.66
N ALA A 71 -5.45 23.50 4.05
CA ALA A 71 -5.77 24.92 4.08
C ALA A 71 -6.30 25.34 5.47
N ALA A 72 -6.34 26.65 5.70
CA ALA A 72 -6.80 27.22 6.98
C ALA A 72 -8.26 26.86 7.32
N ASP A 73 -9.10 26.57 6.33
CA ASP A 73 -10.49 26.13 6.51
C ASP A 73 -10.64 24.62 6.76
N GLY A 74 -9.53 23.89 6.89
CA GLY A 74 -9.53 22.45 7.18
C GLY A 74 -9.75 21.55 5.96
N LYS A 75 -9.76 22.13 4.75
CA LYS A 75 -9.77 21.36 3.51
C LYS A 75 -8.36 20.98 3.09
N MET A 76 -8.26 19.86 2.39
CA MET A 76 -7.01 19.42 1.77
C MET A 76 -6.67 20.37 0.62
N THR A 77 -5.41 20.78 0.53
CA THR A 77 -4.96 21.76 -0.46
C THR A 77 -4.93 21.17 -1.87
N CYS A 78 -4.49 19.92 -1.99
CA CYS A 78 -4.38 19.25 -3.28
C CYS A 78 -4.57 17.72 -3.17
N MET A 79 -5.63 17.23 -3.82
CA MET A 79 -5.97 15.81 -3.97
C MET A 79 -6.70 15.62 -5.31
N SER A 80 -6.71 14.40 -5.85
CA SER A 80 -7.53 14.08 -7.04
C SER A 80 -9.01 14.38 -6.81
N SER A 81 -9.56 13.98 -5.65
CA SER A 81 -10.95 14.28 -5.28
C SER A 81 -11.27 15.77 -5.26
N VAL A 82 -10.33 16.61 -4.81
CA VAL A 82 -10.50 18.07 -4.78
C VAL A 82 -10.62 18.63 -6.20
N GLN A 83 -9.87 18.09 -7.16
CA GLN A 83 -9.98 18.48 -8.57
C GLN A 83 -11.27 17.98 -9.22
N GLU A 84 -11.79 16.85 -8.76
CA GLU A 84 -13.09 16.31 -9.17
C GLU A 84 -14.29 16.99 -8.47
N GLY A 85 -14.03 18.00 -7.64
CA GLY A 85 -15.07 18.76 -6.93
C GLY A 85 -15.68 18.04 -5.73
N LEU A 86 -15.07 16.93 -5.30
CA LEU A 86 -15.42 16.20 -4.08
C LEU A 86 -14.65 16.79 -2.90
N ALA A 87 -15.31 16.89 -1.74
CA ALA A 87 -14.67 17.40 -0.54
C ALA A 87 -13.52 16.45 -0.12
N GLY A 88 -12.28 16.94 -0.22
CA GLY A 88 -11.18 16.44 0.57
C GLY A 88 -11.06 17.30 1.81
N SER A 89 -11.52 16.82 2.96
CA SER A 89 -11.39 17.52 4.23
C SER A 89 -10.79 16.64 5.32
N LEU A 90 -10.36 17.27 6.42
CA LEU A 90 -9.97 16.53 7.60
C LEU A 90 -11.09 15.69 8.19
N GLU A 91 -12.35 16.07 8.00
CA GLU A 91 -13.49 15.28 8.47
C GLU A 91 -13.62 13.98 7.67
N ASP A 92 -13.47 14.04 6.35
CA ASP A 92 -13.51 12.86 5.48
C ASP A 92 -12.38 11.89 5.80
N ILE A 93 -11.16 12.41 6.03
CA ILE A 93 -10.02 11.58 6.42
C ILE A 93 -10.27 10.95 7.80
N ARG A 94 -10.79 11.71 8.79
CA ARG A 94 -11.14 11.15 10.10
C ARG A 94 -12.20 10.06 10.01
N ALA A 95 -13.19 10.23 9.15
CA ALA A 95 -14.22 9.22 8.93
C ALA A 95 -13.63 7.93 8.35
N ALA A 96 -12.73 8.03 7.36
CA ALA A 96 -12.02 6.89 6.81
C ALA A 96 -11.10 6.21 7.84
N VAL A 97 -10.36 6.99 8.64
CA VAL A 97 -9.55 6.49 9.76
C VAL A 97 -10.42 5.73 10.76
N ALA A 98 -11.54 6.31 11.18
CA ALA A 98 -12.46 5.67 12.12
C ALA A 98 -13.03 4.35 11.57
N ALA A 99 -13.38 4.31 10.29
CA ALA A 99 -13.86 3.09 9.63
C ALA A 99 -12.77 2.00 9.58
N GLY A 100 -11.54 2.35 9.19
CA GLY A 100 -10.41 1.42 9.17
C GLY A 100 -10.06 0.90 10.56
N HIS A 101 -9.99 1.78 11.56
CA HIS A 101 -9.73 1.40 12.96
C HIS A 101 -10.83 0.48 13.51
N ALA A 102 -12.10 0.77 13.23
CA ALA A 102 -13.21 -0.09 13.63
C ALA A 102 -13.13 -1.49 13.00
N ALA A 103 -12.54 -1.60 11.81
CA ALA A 103 -12.26 -2.88 11.14
C ALA A 103 -10.94 -3.54 11.59
N GLY A 104 -10.13 -2.87 12.43
CA GLY A 104 -8.84 -3.37 12.90
C GLY A 104 -7.68 -3.20 11.91
N ALA A 105 -7.85 -2.34 10.91
CA ALA A 105 -6.81 -1.94 9.96
C ALA A 105 -6.09 -0.68 10.44
N LYS A 106 -4.81 -0.54 10.08
CA LYS A 106 -4.09 0.73 10.19
C LYS A 106 -4.40 1.59 8.97
N VAL A 107 -4.47 2.90 9.13
CA VAL A 107 -4.82 3.82 8.04
C VAL A 107 -3.72 4.86 7.85
N SER A 108 -3.15 4.90 6.65
CA SER A 108 -2.14 5.88 6.25
C SER A 108 -2.67 6.77 5.12
N ILE A 109 -2.09 7.96 4.99
CA ILE A 109 -2.27 8.81 3.82
C ILE A 109 -1.13 8.53 2.83
N SER A 110 -1.44 8.27 1.56
CA SER A 110 -0.43 8.14 0.52
C SER A 110 -0.15 9.49 -0.14
N LEU A 111 1.13 9.83 -0.19
CA LEU A 111 1.68 11.10 -0.64
C LEU A 111 2.19 10.94 -2.09
N GLY A 112 1.72 11.79 -3.00
CA GLY A 112 2.12 11.78 -4.41
C GLY A 112 1.10 11.07 -5.32
N GLY A 113 1.51 9.91 -5.83
CA GLY A 113 0.86 9.07 -6.83
C GLY A 113 1.51 9.19 -8.22
N GLY A 114 1.20 8.23 -9.10
CA GLY A 114 1.68 8.21 -10.49
C GLY A 114 1.26 9.40 -11.35
N TRP A 115 0.30 10.21 -10.86
CA TRP A 115 -0.03 11.50 -11.44
C TRP A 115 -0.10 12.58 -10.36
N ILE A 116 0.74 13.60 -10.50
CA ILE A 116 0.76 14.74 -9.59
C ILE A 116 -0.26 15.79 -10.03
N PRO A 117 -1.23 16.16 -9.19
CA PRO A 117 -2.25 17.12 -9.57
C PRO A 117 -1.69 18.54 -9.77
N THR A 118 -2.27 19.28 -10.71
CA THR A 118 -1.86 20.66 -11.06
C THR A 118 -1.96 21.67 -9.91
N CYS A 119 -2.72 21.38 -8.85
CA CYS A 119 -2.74 22.19 -7.62
C CYS A 119 -1.49 22.01 -6.75
N SER A 120 -0.65 21.01 -7.06
CA SER A 120 0.54 20.67 -6.29
C SER A 120 1.66 21.68 -6.55
N GLY A 121 2.56 21.83 -5.58
CA GLY A 121 3.80 22.57 -5.75
C GLY A 121 4.86 21.82 -6.55
N ASN A 122 6.00 22.49 -6.78
CA ASN A 122 7.17 21.89 -7.40
C ASN A 122 7.92 21.00 -6.39
N TRP A 123 7.82 19.70 -6.56
CA TRP A 123 8.37 18.71 -5.63
C TRP A 123 9.90 18.76 -5.47
N ALA A 124 10.65 19.11 -6.53
CA ALA A 124 12.09 19.29 -6.41
C ALA A 124 12.43 20.44 -5.44
N THR A 125 11.64 21.52 -5.45
CA THR A 125 11.78 22.63 -4.49
C THR A 125 11.14 22.32 -3.15
N LEU A 126 10.12 21.47 -3.08
CA LEU A 126 9.43 21.19 -1.82
C LEU A 126 10.20 20.19 -0.92
N LEU A 127 10.98 19.29 -1.51
CA LEU A 127 11.73 18.27 -0.77
C LEU A 127 13.21 18.64 -0.53
N ASP A 128 13.66 19.78 -1.09
CA ASP A 128 14.98 20.35 -0.83
C ASP A 128 15.12 20.90 0.60
N GLU A 129 16.36 21.12 1.06
CA GLU A 129 16.64 21.56 2.44
C GLU A 129 15.84 22.81 2.89
N PRO A 130 15.68 23.87 2.07
CA PRO A 130 14.83 25.02 2.41
C PRO A 130 13.37 24.69 2.79
N MET A 131 12.76 23.71 2.12
CA MET A 131 11.32 23.42 2.26
C MET A 131 11.01 22.08 2.93
N ARG A 132 11.95 21.16 3.00
CA ARG A 132 11.78 19.80 3.52
C ARG A 132 11.15 19.80 4.92
N ASP A 133 11.66 20.62 5.82
CA ASP A 133 11.13 20.71 7.19
C ASP A 133 9.70 21.24 7.22
N THR A 134 9.31 22.08 6.26
CA THR A 134 7.94 22.57 6.14
C THR A 134 7.01 21.45 5.71
N VAL A 135 7.39 20.68 4.69
CA VAL A 135 6.59 19.55 4.19
C VAL A 135 6.50 18.43 5.23
N VAL A 136 7.61 18.07 5.88
CA VAL A 136 7.62 17.07 6.97
C VAL A 136 6.69 17.49 8.10
N ARG A 137 6.74 18.75 8.55
CA ARG A 137 5.83 19.27 9.57
C ARG A 137 4.37 19.24 9.13
N ALA A 138 4.07 19.57 7.88
CA ALA A 138 2.71 19.52 7.35
C ALA A 138 2.15 18.08 7.30
N LEU A 139 2.97 17.10 6.94
CA LEU A 139 2.60 15.68 6.97
C LEU A 139 2.35 15.19 8.40
N VAL A 140 3.23 15.53 9.33
CA VAL A 140 3.09 15.16 10.75
C VAL A 140 1.83 15.81 11.36
N ASP A 141 1.58 17.10 11.08
CA ASP A 141 0.36 17.80 11.51
C ASP A 141 -0.90 17.12 10.97
N LEU A 142 -0.91 16.74 9.68
CA LEU A 142 -2.02 15.99 9.10
C LEU A 142 -2.26 14.67 9.84
N VAL A 143 -1.20 13.91 10.11
CA VAL A 143 -1.28 12.63 10.84
C VAL A 143 -1.85 12.83 12.24
N GLU A 144 -1.35 13.81 13.00
CA GLU A 144 -1.81 14.08 14.37
C GLU A 144 -3.26 14.58 14.41
N ARG A 145 -3.67 15.44 13.46
CA ARG A 145 -5.02 16.04 13.44
C ARG A 145 -6.11 15.08 12.99
N THR A 146 -5.76 14.00 12.30
CA THR A 146 -6.71 13.04 11.71
C THR A 146 -6.69 11.68 12.40
N GLY A 147 -5.64 11.37 13.16
CA GLY A 147 -5.48 10.08 13.81
C GLY A 147 -4.93 8.99 12.90
N LEU A 148 -4.39 9.34 11.72
CA LEU A 148 -3.70 8.41 10.84
C LEU A 148 -2.60 7.65 11.58
N ASP A 149 -2.33 6.43 11.15
CA ASP A 149 -1.28 5.57 11.68
C ASP A 149 0.07 5.80 11.01
N GLY A 150 0.10 6.50 9.87
CA GLY A 150 1.34 6.76 9.16
C GLY A 150 1.17 7.53 7.85
N VAL A 151 2.27 7.58 7.12
CA VAL A 151 2.37 8.11 5.76
C VAL A 151 2.91 7.03 4.85
N ASP A 152 2.33 6.90 3.68
CA ASP A 152 2.88 6.13 2.57
C ASP A 152 3.45 7.11 1.53
N VAL A 153 4.65 6.89 1.03
CA VAL A 153 5.29 7.75 0.03
C VAL A 153 5.30 7.06 -1.32
N ASP A 154 4.58 7.63 -2.28
CA ASP A 154 4.41 7.12 -3.63
C ASP A 154 4.82 8.20 -4.64
N ILE A 155 6.12 8.40 -4.80
CA ILE A 155 6.67 9.34 -5.79
C ILE A 155 7.22 8.50 -6.93
N GLU A 156 6.72 8.71 -8.14
CA GLU A 156 6.96 7.80 -9.25
C GLU A 156 7.75 8.41 -10.41
N GLY A 157 8.38 7.51 -11.19
CA GLY A 157 8.96 7.79 -12.50
C GLY A 157 9.92 8.99 -12.55
N ALA A 158 9.73 9.84 -13.56
CA ALA A 158 10.64 10.96 -13.82
C ALA A 158 10.75 11.93 -12.65
N LEU A 159 9.66 12.10 -11.87
CA LEU A 159 9.69 12.96 -10.70
C LEU A 159 10.56 12.37 -9.59
N LEU A 160 10.41 11.07 -9.31
CA LEU A 160 11.29 10.37 -8.37
C LEU A 160 12.75 10.47 -8.80
N THR A 161 13.04 10.17 -10.08
CA THR A 161 14.40 10.29 -10.65
C THR A 161 14.98 11.67 -10.39
N GLN A 162 14.23 12.73 -10.72
CA GLN A 162 14.69 14.10 -10.56
C GLN A 162 15.06 14.43 -9.10
N ILE A 163 14.22 14.03 -8.15
CA ILE A 163 14.43 14.30 -6.71
C ILE A 163 15.60 13.47 -6.16
N ASP A 164 15.76 12.23 -6.62
CA ASP A 164 16.88 11.39 -6.21
C ASP A 164 18.21 11.89 -6.78
N GLU A 165 18.26 12.27 -8.05
CA GLU A 165 19.45 12.85 -8.69
C GLU A 165 19.87 14.18 -8.06
N ALA A 166 18.90 14.97 -7.57
CA ALA A 166 19.16 16.17 -6.78
C ALA A 166 19.70 15.86 -5.36
N GLY A 167 19.59 14.61 -4.91
CA GLY A 167 20.04 14.16 -3.60
C GLY A 167 19.03 14.40 -2.47
N ASP A 168 17.77 14.71 -2.79
CA ASP A 168 16.77 15.17 -1.83
C ASP A 168 15.82 14.08 -1.33
N TYR A 169 15.67 12.97 -2.08
CA TYR A 169 14.72 11.91 -1.72
C TYR A 169 15.07 11.26 -0.38
N THR A 170 16.28 10.71 -0.24
CA THR A 170 16.69 10.01 0.99
C THR A 170 16.67 10.93 2.22
N PRO A 171 17.20 12.17 2.18
CA PRO A 171 17.08 13.10 3.30
C PRO A 171 15.64 13.43 3.70
N PHE A 172 14.73 13.60 2.73
CA PHE A 172 13.31 13.78 3.02
C PHE A 172 12.71 12.57 3.74
N ILE A 173 12.95 11.35 3.23
CA ILE A 173 12.48 10.11 3.85
C ILE A 173 13.06 9.95 5.28
N ALA A 174 14.34 10.25 5.48
CA ALA A 174 14.99 10.16 6.78
C ALA A 174 14.36 11.13 7.81
N ALA A 175 14.15 12.40 7.41
CA ALA A 175 13.52 13.40 8.27
C ALA A 175 12.07 13.03 8.62
N LEU A 176 11.28 12.61 7.63
CA LEU A 176 9.91 12.16 7.84
C LEU A 176 9.85 10.93 8.76
N SER A 177 10.74 9.95 8.53
CA SER A 177 10.82 8.75 9.37
C SER A 177 11.14 9.09 10.82
N ALA A 178 12.04 10.06 11.08
CA ALA A 178 12.42 10.43 12.43
C ALA A 178 11.20 10.98 13.20
N GLU A 179 10.44 11.89 12.59
CA GLU A 179 9.27 12.50 13.22
C GLU A 179 8.11 11.50 13.41
N LEU A 180 7.83 10.66 12.41
CA LEU A 180 6.75 9.67 12.49
C LEU A 180 7.07 8.60 13.54
N LYS A 181 8.29 8.04 13.53
CA LYS A 181 8.66 6.97 14.48
C LYS A 181 8.75 7.47 15.92
N ALA A 182 9.17 8.72 16.15
CA ALA A 182 9.12 9.34 17.47
C ALA A 182 7.70 9.41 18.05
N ARG A 183 6.67 9.34 17.20
CA ARG A 183 5.24 9.35 17.56
C ARG A 183 4.58 7.97 17.46
N GLY A 184 5.36 6.91 17.24
CA GLY A 184 4.85 5.55 17.04
C GLY A 184 4.03 5.38 15.76
N LYS A 185 4.30 6.20 14.74
CA LYS A 185 3.64 6.18 13.43
C LYS A 185 4.50 5.44 12.40
N LEU A 186 3.84 4.92 11.37
CA LEU A 186 4.44 4.18 10.27
C LEU A 186 4.92 5.09 9.15
N LEU A 187 5.97 4.66 8.47
CA LEU A 187 6.37 5.18 7.17
C LEU A 187 6.48 4.02 6.17
N THR A 188 5.68 4.03 5.12
CA THR A 188 5.73 3.04 4.03
C THR A 188 6.02 3.72 2.70
N CYS A 189 6.27 2.95 1.65
CA CYS A 189 6.38 3.47 0.30
C CYS A 189 5.79 2.52 -0.73
N ALA A 190 5.47 3.06 -1.90
CA ALA A 190 5.31 2.31 -3.14
C ALA A 190 6.52 2.55 -4.06
N THR A 191 6.89 1.54 -4.84
CA THR A 191 8.04 1.64 -5.75
C THR A 191 7.94 0.71 -6.95
N ALA A 192 8.40 1.17 -8.11
CA ALA A 192 8.50 0.38 -9.33
C ALA A 192 9.81 -0.42 -9.40
N SER A 193 9.95 -1.26 -10.43
CA SER A 193 11.10 -2.17 -10.58
C SER A 193 11.92 -1.94 -11.87
N TYR A 194 11.85 -0.73 -12.44
CA TYR A 194 12.60 -0.33 -13.62
C TYR A 194 13.62 0.77 -13.31
N GLU A 195 14.65 0.90 -14.16
CA GLU A 195 15.70 1.92 -14.02
C GLU A 195 15.11 3.34 -14.06
N GLY A 196 15.41 4.16 -13.04
CA GLY A 196 14.80 5.48 -12.84
C GLY A 196 13.45 5.48 -12.11
N GLY A 197 12.76 4.34 -12.02
CA GLY A 197 11.49 4.21 -11.27
C GLY A 197 11.65 3.69 -9.84
N MET A 198 12.87 3.33 -9.45
CA MET A 198 13.16 2.66 -8.18
C MET A 198 13.57 3.64 -7.10
N ILE A 199 13.02 3.50 -5.88
CA ILE A 199 13.50 4.27 -4.74
C ILE A 199 14.99 3.96 -4.44
N PRO A 200 15.73 4.90 -3.84
CA PRO A 200 17.15 4.71 -3.54
C PRO A 200 17.34 3.65 -2.45
N VAL A 201 18.34 2.79 -2.57
CA VAL A 201 18.64 1.75 -1.56
C VAL A 201 18.88 2.35 -0.18
N SER A 202 19.48 3.54 -0.13
CA SER A 202 19.72 4.30 1.11
C SER A 202 18.45 4.70 1.86
N SER A 203 17.29 4.69 1.20
CA SER A 203 15.99 5.00 1.82
C SER A 203 15.31 3.78 2.48
N ILE A 204 15.65 2.55 2.06
CA ILE A 204 15.03 1.29 2.54
C ILE A 204 15.04 1.12 4.07
N PRO A 205 16.10 1.50 4.82
CA PRO A 205 16.12 1.34 6.28
C PRO A 205 15.05 2.15 7.02
N TYR A 206 14.50 3.20 6.41
CA TYR A 206 13.50 4.07 7.04
C TYR A 206 12.09 3.51 6.95
N PHE A 207 11.80 2.67 5.96
CA PHE A 207 10.45 2.15 5.72
C PHE A 207 10.11 0.93 6.58
N ASP A 208 8.88 0.94 7.09
CA ASP A 208 8.25 -0.18 7.80
C ASP A 208 7.72 -1.22 6.80
N LEU A 209 7.21 -0.79 5.63
CA LEU A 209 6.83 -1.64 4.50
C LEU A 209 7.29 -1.01 3.18
N VAL A 210 7.66 -1.86 2.23
CA VAL A 210 7.99 -1.49 0.84
C VAL A 210 7.02 -2.23 -0.08
N ASN A 211 6.10 -1.48 -0.68
CA ASN A 211 5.08 -1.99 -1.59
C ASN A 211 5.61 -1.95 -3.04
N VAL A 212 5.82 -3.11 -3.63
CA VAL A 212 6.39 -3.24 -4.98
C VAL A 212 5.28 -3.25 -6.02
N MET A 213 5.26 -2.26 -6.90
CA MET A 213 4.25 -2.11 -7.96
C MET A 213 4.54 -3.04 -9.14
N ALA A 214 4.29 -4.34 -8.97
CA ALA A 214 4.53 -5.38 -9.97
C ALA A 214 3.37 -5.49 -10.99
N TYR A 215 3.02 -4.36 -11.57
CA TYR A 215 2.00 -4.19 -12.60
C TYR A 215 2.45 -3.10 -13.59
N ASP A 216 1.60 -2.79 -14.57
CA ASP A 216 1.81 -1.79 -15.62
C ASP A 216 3.04 -2.00 -16.52
N ALA A 217 3.42 -3.26 -16.75
CA ALA A 217 4.45 -3.64 -17.73
C ALA A 217 4.14 -3.13 -19.15
N VAL A 218 2.86 -3.13 -19.52
CA VAL A 218 2.33 -2.50 -20.73
C VAL A 218 1.06 -1.75 -20.40
N GLY A 219 0.78 -0.68 -21.13
CA GLY A 219 -0.48 0.06 -21.04
C GLY A 219 -0.87 0.61 -22.40
N THR A 220 -1.98 1.33 -22.46
CA THR A 220 -2.50 1.83 -23.75
C THR A 220 -1.53 2.81 -24.44
N TRP A 221 -0.63 3.44 -23.69
CA TRP A 221 0.28 4.48 -24.17
C TRP A 221 1.77 4.15 -23.98
N TRP A 222 2.11 2.96 -23.48
CA TRP A 222 3.49 2.52 -23.25
C TRP A 222 3.64 1.01 -23.33
N GLY A 223 4.87 0.55 -23.55
CA GLY A 223 5.16 -0.87 -23.76
C GLY A 223 4.67 -1.37 -25.11
N GLU A 224 4.82 -2.67 -25.34
CA GLU A 224 4.48 -3.30 -26.62
C GLU A 224 3.08 -3.96 -26.54
N PRO A 225 2.12 -3.53 -27.37
CA PRO A 225 0.83 -4.21 -27.48
C PRO A 225 1.02 -5.69 -27.87
N GLY A 226 0.19 -6.56 -27.29
CA GLY A 226 0.29 -8.02 -27.40
C GLY A 226 0.80 -8.71 -26.13
N ASP A 227 1.19 -7.96 -25.11
CA ASP A 227 1.61 -8.48 -23.81
C ASP A 227 0.58 -8.26 -22.69
N GLU A 228 0.85 -8.87 -21.54
CA GLU A 228 0.08 -8.69 -20.30
C GLU A 228 0.61 -7.52 -19.49
N HIS A 229 -0.27 -6.72 -18.89
CA HIS A 229 0.19 -5.56 -18.09
C HIS A 229 0.75 -5.96 -16.72
N SER A 230 0.41 -7.14 -16.21
CA SER A 230 0.87 -7.58 -14.88
C SER A 230 1.15 -9.09 -14.85
N PRO A 231 2.06 -9.61 -15.70
CA PRO A 231 2.31 -11.05 -15.78
C PRO A 231 2.91 -11.58 -14.47
N TYR A 232 2.70 -12.87 -14.19
CA TYR A 232 3.28 -13.52 -13.01
C TYR A 232 4.83 -13.45 -13.01
N SER A 233 5.46 -13.53 -14.18
CA SER A 233 6.92 -13.43 -14.32
C SER A 233 7.49 -12.09 -13.87
N GLN A 234 6.76 -10.98 -14.07
CA GLN A 234 7.14 -9.66 -13.56
C GLN A 234 7.13 -9.68 -12.03
N ALA A 235 6.08 -10.21 -11.40
CA ALA A 235 6.01 -10.33 -9.95
C ALA A 235 7.18 -11.15 -9.36
N GLU A 236 7.58 -12.25 -10.02
CA GLU A 236 8.74 -13.03 -9.59
C GLU A 236 10.05 -12.25 -9.69
N ALA A 237 10.27 -11.56 -10.82
CA ALA A 237 11.48 -10.77 -11.06
C ALA A 237 11.58 -9.59 -10.08
N ASP A 238 10.49 -8.87 -9.90
CA ASP A 238 10.42 -7.67 -9.07
C ASP A 238 10.64 -8.00 -7.58
N MET A 239 10.01 -9.06 -7.08
CA MET A 239 10.23 -9.53 -5.70
C MET A 239 11.68 -9.99 -5.48
N ALA A 240 12.27 -10.70 -6.45
CA ALA A 240 13.66 -11.11 -6.37
C ALA A 240 14.61 -9.90 -6.38
N LEU A 241 14.34 -8.89 -7.22
CA LEU A 241 15.10 -7.66 -7.31
C LEU A 241 15.12 -6.92 -5.97
N TRP A 242 13.95 -6.68 -5.37
CA TRP A 242 13.87 -5.90 -4.12
C TRP A 242 14.48 -6.62 -2.92
N ARG A 243 14.42 -7.96 -2.89
CA ARG A 243 15.21 -8.75 -1.93
C ARG A 243 16.71 -8.59 -2.14
N ALA A 244 17.18 -8.62 -3.39
CA ALA A 244 18.59 -8.42 -3.72
C ALA A 244 19.07 -7.00 -3.37
N ARG A 245 18.17 -6.00 -3.42
CA ARG A 245 18.43 -4.62 -2.98
C ARG A 245 18.34 -4.43 -1.46
N GLY A 246 18.03 -5.47 -0.69
CA GLY A 246 18.13 -5.47 0.77
C GLY A 246 16.82 -5.23 1.52
N VAL A 247 15.66 -5.30 0.86
CA VAL A 247 14.37 -5.28 1.58
C VAL A 247 14.21 -6.61 2.32
N ALA A 248 13.96 -6.54 3.62
CA ALA A 248 13.74 -7.72 4.44
C ALA A 248 12.39 -8.37 4.12
N LYS A 249 12.31 -9.70 4.21
CA LYS A 249 11.10 -10.46 3.84
C LYS A 249 9.85 -9.97 4.58
N ASP A 250 9.97 -9.66 5.86
CA ASP A 250 8.89 -9.16 6.73
C ASP A 250 8.44 -7.73 6.42
N ARG A 251 9.11 -7.03 5.49
CA ARG A 251 8.77 -5.68 5.03
C ARG A 251 8.43 -5.58 3.55
N LEU A 252 8.67 -6.64 2.78
CA LEU A 252 8.46 -6.65 1.33
C LEU A 252 7.03 -7.06 0.98
N VAL A 253 6.31 -6.23 0.24
CA VAL A 253 4.89 -6.44 -0.09
C VAL A 253 4.70 -6.43 -1.61
N LEU A 254 4.05 -7.47 -2.14
CA LEU A 254 3.81 -7.61 -3.59
C LEU A 254 2.54 -6.86 -4.01
N GLY A 255 2.66 -5.88 -4.89
CA GLY A 255 1.55 -5.17 -5.51
C GLY A 255 0.83 -6.00 -6.58
N VAL A 256 -0.49 -5.92 -6.61
CA VAL A 256 -1.36 -6.54 -7.63
C VAL A 256 -2.46 -5.56 -8.08
N PRO A 257 -2.86 -5.60 -9.37
CA PRO A 257 -3.89 -4.73 -9.90
C PRO A 257 -5.28 -5.35 -9.78
N PHE A 258 -6.27 -4.53 -9.41
CA PHE A 258 -7.71 -4.84 -9.52
C PHE A 258 -8.35 -4.17 -10.74
N TYR A 259 -7.54 -3.89 -11.76
CA TYR A 259 -7.93 -3.31 -13.03
C TYR A 259 -7.19 -4.00 -14.18
N GLY A 260 -7.48 -3.58 -15.41
CA GLY A 260 -6.78 -3.99 -16.61
C GLY A 260 -6.77 -2.90 -17.68
N TYR A 261 -6.01 -3.14 -18.75
CA TYR A 261 -5.93 -2.26 -19.91
C TYR A 261 -6.53 -2.91 -21.15
N GLY A 262 -7.28 -2.11 -21.91
CA GLY A 262 -7.74 -2.44 -23.26
C GLY A 262 -6.80 -1.89 -24.33
N PHE A 263 -6.67 -2.67 -25.40
CA PHE A 263 -5.87 -2.36 -26.58
C PHE A 263 -6.72 -2.43 -27.85
N GLY A 264 -6.21 -1.85 -28.93
CA GLY A 264 -6.91 -1.77 -30.21
C GLY A 264 -8.03 -0.74 -30.18
N ALA A 265 -9.24 -1.15 -30.56
CA ALA A 265 -10.43 -0.29 -30.56
C ALA A 265 -11.17 -0.22 -29.21
N LEU A 266 -10.62 -0.86 -28.17
CA LEU A 266 -11.20 -0.90 -26.83
C LEU A 266 -10.85 0.36 -26.03
N LYS A 267 -11.66 0.64 -25.00
CA LYS A 267 -11.36 1.65 -23.96
C LYS A 267 -10.02 1.36 -23.28
N ASP A 268 -9.30 2.41 -22.88
CA ASP A 268 -7.97 2.33 -22.28
C ASP A 268 -7.91 1.49 -21.00
N GLY A 269 -8.66 1.86 -19.95
CA GLY A 269 -8.60 1.19 -18.64
C GLY A 269 -9.94 0.60 -18.20
N TYR A 270 -9.93 -0.49 -17.44
CA TYR A 270 -11.13 -1.14 -16.90
C TYR A 270 -10.94 -1.49 -15.42
N ASP A 271 -11.90 -1.16 -14.57
CA ASP A 271 -12.00 -1.84 -13.27
C ASP A 271 -12.25 -3.32 -13.50
N TYR A 272 -11.71 -4.20 -12.64
CA TYR A 272 -11.97 -5.63 -12.77
C TYR A 272 -13.47 -5.96 -12.73
N ARG A 273 -14.27 -5.25 -11.91
CA ARG A 273 -15.74 -5.42 -11.91
C ARG A 273 -16.38 -5.16 -13.27
N GLU A 274 -15.84 -4.21 -14.04
CA GLU A 274 -16.38 -3.86 -15.35
C GLU A 274 -16.04 -4.98 -16.33
N ILE A 275 -14.83 -5.52 -16.23
CA ILE A 275 -14.40 -6.67 -17.02
C ILE A 275 -15.32 -7.87 -16.72
N ALA A 276 -15.46 -8.21 -15.44
CA ALA A 276 -16.27 -9.34 -14.98
C ALA A 276 -17.74 -9.20 -15.41
N ALA A 277 -18.34 -8.02 -15.23
CA ALA A 277 -19.74 -7.78 -15.57
C ALA A 277 -20.00 -7.81 -17.09
N ARG A 278 -19.06 -7.34 -17.91
CA ARG A 278 -19.25 -7.25 -19.37
C ARG A 278 -18.80 -8.48 -20.14
N PHE A 279 -17.73 -9.12 -19.71
CA PHE A 279 -17.08 -10.18 -20.48
C PHE A 279 -17.32 -11.57 -19.91
N GLY A 280 -17.48 -11.72 -18.59
CA GLY A 280 -17.93 -12.97 -17.97
C GLY A 280 -17.21 -14.21 -18.48
N ASP A 281 -17.93 -15.07 -19.18
CA ASP A 281 -17.46 -16.33 -19.77
C ASP A 281 -16.41 -16.17 -20.88
N ARG A 282 -16.24 -14.97 -21.43
CA ARG A 282 -15.19 -14.63 -22.43
C ARG A 282 -13.83 -14.32 -21.81
N MET A 283 -13.74 -14.30 -20.48
CA MET A 283 -12.47 -14.14 -19.77
C MET A 283 -11.71 -15.47 -19.77
N GLU A 284 -10.52 -15.47 -20.37
CA GLU A 284 -9.65 -16.64 -20.44
C GLU A 284 -8.36 -16.34 -19.66
N GLY A 285 -8.35 -16.74 -18.38
CA GLY A 285 -7.25 -16.44 -17.47
C GLY A 285 -7.13 -14.94 -17.21
N ASP A 286 -6.09 -14.34 -17.76
CA ASP A 286 -5.69 -12.93 -17.56
C ASP A 286 -6.10 -12.02 -18.74
N VAL A 287 -6.88 -12.56 -19.69
CA VAL A 287 -7.17 -11.89 -20.97
C VAL A 287 -8.64 -12.02 -21.36
N VAL A 288 -9.16 -10.97 -22.00
CA VAL A 288 -10.33 -11.05 -22.90
C VAL A 288 -9.86 -10.76 -24.31
N GLY A 289 -10.23 -11.62 -25.27
CA GLY A 289 -9.80 -11.49 -26.67
C GLY A 289 -8.45 -12.16 -26.93
N GLN A 290 -7.82 -11.80 -28.04
CA GLN A 290 -6.55 -12.40 -28.47
C GLN A 290 -5.41 -11.39 -28.32
N ARG A 291 -4.40 -11.72 -27.52
CA ARG A 291 -3.19 -10.90 -27.41
C ARG A 291 -2.42 -10.91 -28.73
N CYS A 292 -2.36 -9.76 -29.40
CA CYS A 292 -1.45 -9.48 -30.49
C CYS A 292 -1.30 -7.97 -30.68
N ALA A 293 -0.24 -7.53 -31.36
CA ALA A 293 0.09 -6.10 -31.52
C ALA A 293 -1.00 -5.26 -32.20
N THR A 294 -1.87 -5.89 -33.01
CA THR A 294 -2.95 -5.22 -33.76
C THR A 294 -4.34 -5.71 -33.38
N CYS A 295 -4.46 -6.49 -32.30
CA CYS A 295 -5.72 -7.12 -31.89
C CYS A 295 -6.43 -6.29 -30.82
N ASP A 296 -7.74 -6.43 -30.77
CA ASP A 296 -8.54 -5.96 -29.63
C ASP A 296 -8.43 -6.98 -28.50
N TYR A 297 -7.84 -6.56 -27.38
CA TYR A 297 -7.76 -7.40 -26.19
C TYR A 297 -7.74 -6.56 -24.92
N ILE A 298 -8.16 -7.17 -23.81
CA ILE A 298 -8.02 -6.62 -22.47
C ILE A 298 -7.08 -7.55 -21.70
N THR A 299 -6.11 -6.99 -20.99
CA THR A 299 -5.27 -7.74 -20.04
C THR A 299 -5.49 -7.23 -18.63
N PHE A 300 -5.58 -8.16 -17.68
CA PHE A 300 -5.80 -7.94 -16.25
C PHE A 300 -5.13 -9.08 -15.47
N ASN A 301 -5.29 -9.13 -14.14
CA ASN A 301 -4.98 -10.35 -13.37
C ASN A 301 -6.26 -11.08 -12.99
N GLY A 302 -6.44 -12.26 -13.56
CA GLY A 302 -7.54 -13.17 -13.23
C GLY A 302 -7.31 -13.90 -11.91
N VAL A 303 -8.32 -14.66 -11.50
CA VAL A 303 -8.37 -15.36 -10.21
C VAL A 303 -7.15 -16.27 -9.98
N GLU A 304 -6.74 -17.06 -10.98
CA GLU A 304 -5.62 -17.98 -10.77
C GLU A 304 -4.27 -17.26 -10.66
N THR A 305 -4.05 -16.21 -11.45
CA THR A 305 -2.82 -15.41 -11.36
C THR A 305 -2.74 -14.67 -10.03
N LEU A 306 -3.84 -14.07 -9.54
CA LEU A 306 -3.87 -13.45 -8.21
C LEU A 306 -3.61 -14.46 -7.10
N ARG A 307 -4.19 -15.66 -7.18
CA ARG A 307 -3.93 -16.73 -6.21
C ARG A 307 -2.45 -17.12 -6.19
N ARG A 308 -1.82 -17.25 -7.36
CA ARG A 308 -0.38 -17.56 -7.48
C ARG A 308 0.49 -16.42 -6.95
N LYS A 309 0.17 -15.16 -7.29
CA LYS A 309 0.88 -13.99 -6.76
C LYS A 309 0.76 -13.87 -5.24
N ALA A 310 -0.41 -14.14 -4.66
CA ALA A 310 -0.58 -14.18 -3.22
C ALA A 310 0.30 -15.24 -2.53
N ARG A 311 0.47 -16.43 -3.14
CA ARG A 311 1.40 -17.44 -2.64
C ARG A 311 2.85 -16.99 -2.75
N LEU A 312 3.23 -16.45 -3.91
CA LEU A 312 4.56 -15.87 -4.15
C LEU A 312 4.89 -14.78 -3.11
N ALA A 313 3.91 -13.94 -2.79
CA ALA A 313 4.05 -12.90 -1.77
C ALA A 313 4.37 -13.48 -0.38
N MET A 314 3.83 -14.63 0.00
CA MET A 314 4.17 -15.31 1.26
C MET A 314 5.50 -16.06 1.20
N GLU A 315 5.87 -16.56 0.03
CA GLU A 315 7.16 -17.21 -0.19
C GLU A 315 8.31 -16.21 -0.09
N GLN A 316 8.15 -15.02 -0.68
CA GLN A 316 9.23 -14.03 -0.82
C GLN A 316 9.10 -12.79 0.06
N GLY A 317 7.91 -12.48 0.56
CA GLY A 317 7.61 -11.25 1.29
C GLY A 317 6.69 -11.47 2.50
N ALA A 318 6.03 -10.38 2.91
CA ALA A 318 5.14 -10.30 4.05
C ALA A 318 3.66 -10.39 3.67
N GLY A 319 3.33 -10.16 2.39
CA GLY A 319 1.98 -10.23 1.87
C GLY A 319 1.76 -9.35 0.64
N VAL A 320 0.50 -8.93 0.41
CA VAL A 320 0.06 -8.30 -0.85
C VAL A 320 -0.39 -6.86 -0.63
N MET A 321 -0.17 -6.02 -1.64
CA MET A 321 -0.73 -4.69 -1.79
C MET A 321 -1.68 -4.67 -2.99
N VAL A 322 -2.82 -4.01 -2.87
CA VAL A 322 -3.84 -3.93 -3.91
C VAL A 322 -3.99 -2.50 -4.42
N TRP A 323 -3.87 -2.34 -5.74
CA TRP A 323 -4.20 -1.11 -6.48
C TRP A 323 -5.41 -1.34 -7.41
N GLU A 324 -6.59 -0.74 -7.20
CA GLU A 324 -7.07 -0.23 -5.92
C GLU A 324 -8.34 -0.99 -5.48
N ILE A 325 -8.58 -1.04 -4.17
CA ILE A 325 -9.51 -2.01 -3.56
C ILE A 325 -10.96 -1.82 -4.00
N SER A 326 -11.28 -0.60 -4.42
CA SER A 326 -12.60 -0.25 -4.88
C SER A 326 -12.85 -0.70 -6.33
N GLN A 327 -12.00 -1.50 -6.97
CA GLN A 327 -12.22 -1.98 -8.35
C GLN A 327 -12.65 -3.46 -8.42
N ASP A 328 -12.70 -4.15 -7.28
CA ASP A 328 -13.20 -5.53 -7.17
C ASP A 328 -14.72 -5.60 -7.43
N THR A 329 -15.22 -6.84 -7.66
CA THR A 329 -16.65 -7.13 -7.76
C THR A 329 -17.37 -6.83 -6.43
N ASP A 330 -18.69 -6.65 -6.47
CA ASP A 330 -19.48 -6.35 -5.27
C ASP A 330 -19.41 -7.48 -4.23
N GLU A 331 -19.17 -8.71 -4.68
CA GLU A 331 -18.95 -9.85 -3.80
C GLU A 331 -17.52 -9.92 -3.26
N GLY A 332 -16.56 -9.12 -3.72
CA GLY A 332 -15.16 -9.21 -3.30
C GLY A 332 -14.45 -10.47 -3.82
N LEU A 333 -14.67 -10.83 -5.09
CA LEU A 333 -14.09 -12.03 -5.69
C LEU A 333 -12.56 -12.04 -5.61
N LEU A 334 -11.92 -10.93 -5.97
CA LEU A 334 -10.47 -10.85 -5.97
C LEU A 334 -9.90 -10.81 -4.55
N LEU A 335 -10.54 -10.09 -3.64
CA LEU A 335 -10.16 -10.05 -2.22
C LEU A 335 -10.20 -11.46 -1.60
N ARG A 336 -11.28 -12.22 -1.80
CA ARG A 336 -11.34 -13.61 -1.34
C ARG A 336 -10.22 -14.46 -1.94
N THR A 337 -9.98 -14.32 -3.25
CA THR A 337 -8.93 -15.03 -3.96
C THR A 337 -7.54 -14.76 -3.36
N LEU A 338 -7.23 -13.51 -3.05
CA LEU A 338 -5.99 -13.14 -2.37
C LEU A 338 -5.92 -13.77 -0.97
N ARG A 339 -6.99 -13.71 -0.18
CA ARG A 339 -7.04 -14.33 1.15
C ARG A 339 -6.79 -15.83 1.12
N GLU A 340 -7.35 -16.55 0.15
CA GLU A 340 -7.06 -17.97 -0.08
C GLU A 340 -5.58 -18.20 -0.35
N GLY A 341 -5.00 -17.42 -1.27
CA GLY A 341 -3.59 -17.55 -1.65
C GLY A 341 -2.62 -17.20 -0.53
N LEU A 342 -3.00 -16.26 0.34
CA LEU A 342 -2.27 -15.87 1.54
C LEU A 342 -2.39 -16.89 2.68
N GLY A 343 -3.24 -17.92 2.54
CA GLY A 343 -3.47 -18.93 3.58
C GLY A 343 -4.34 -18.43 4.75
N VAL A 344 -5.10 -17.35 4.56
CA VAL A 344 -6.03 -16.82 5.57
C VAL A 344 -7.34 -17.59 5.47
N ALA A 345 -7.79 -18.18 6.58
CA ALA A 345 -9.08 -18.85 6.63
C ALA A 345 -10.20 -17.86 6.25
N ILE A 346 -11.02 -18.24 5.26
CA ILE A 346 -12.23 -17.51 4.91
C ILE A 346 -13.34 -18.00 5.85
N ALA A 347 -13.95 -17.07 6.59
CA ALA A 347 -15.13 -17.40 7.37
C ALA A 347 -16.25 -17.84 6.41
N PRO A 348 -16.97 -18.94 6.73
CA PRO A 348 -17.94 -19.57 5.83
C PRO A 348 -19.10 -18.66 5.43
#